data_AF-A0A0V1I2C2-F1
#
_entry.id   AF-A0A0V1I2C2-F1
#
_cell.length_a   1.000
_cell.length_b   1.000
_cell.length_c   1.000
_cell.angle_alpha   90.00
_cell.angle_beta   90.00
_cell.angle_gamma   90.00
#
_symmetry.space_group_name_H-M   'P 1'
#
loop_
_entity.id
_entity.type
_entity.pdbx_description
1 polymer ?
#
loop_
_entity_poly.entity_id
_entity_poly.type
_entity_poly.pdbx_seq_one_letter_code
_entity_poly.pdbx_strand_id
1 'polypeptide(L)'
;MQRKAISLDMELQILCRLETGERKVSVGASLNLATSMIIKSSASTASYLSTTKVTRSKTHLFEEMERRLSIWVDDQTQRCMPLSQMLIVEKAKSISNHIE
;
A
#
# COMPACT_ATOMS: atom_id res chain seq x y z
N MET A 1 -21.63 29.51 -5.50
CA MET A 1 -20.90 28.50 -4.68
C MET A 1 -19.54 28.24 -5.33
N GLN A 2 -18.46 28.76 -4.76
CA GLN A 2 -17.10 28.39 -5.21
C GLN A 2 -16.76 27.00 -4.67
N ARG A 3 -16.47 26.03 -5.55
CA ARG A 3 -15.94 24.72 -5.13
C ARG A 3 -14.44 24.89 -4.87
N LYS A 4 -14.03 24.84 -3.61
CA LYS A 4 -12.62 24.75 -3.23
C LYS A 4 -12.13 23.34 -3.53
N ALA A 5 -11.08 23.20 -4.33
CA ALA A 5 -10.41 21.91 -4.51
C ALA A 5 -9.56 21.60 -3.28
N ILE A 6 -9.60 20.36 -2.81
CA ILE A 6 -8.77 19.89 -1.70
C ILE A 6 -7.51 19.27 -2.32
N SER A 7 -6.33 19.74 -1.93
CA SER A 7 -5.06 19.11 -2.32
C SER A 7 -4.76 17.90 -1.45
N LEU A 8 -3.87 17.02 -1.92
CA LEU A 8 -3.42 15.85 -1.15
C LEU A 8 -2.85 16.25 0.23
N ASP A 9 -2.09 17.34 0.29
CA ASP A 9 -1.53 17.87 1.54
C ASP A 9 -2.62 18.28 2.55
N MET A 10 -3.67 18.96 2.06
CA MET A 10 -4.83 19.31 2.88
C MET A 10 -5.59 18.07 3.35
N GLU A 11 -5.74 17.05 2.52
CA GLU A 11 -6.38 15.79 2.91
C GLU A 11 -5.61 15.07 4.03
N LEU A 12 -4.28 15.01 3.93
CA LEU A 12 -3.42 14.44 4.98
C LEU A 12 -3.50 15.25 6.28
N GLN A 13 -3.50 16.57 6.18
CA GLN A 13 -3.65 17.44 7.35
C GLN A 13 -5.01 17.24 8.05
N ILE A 14 -6.10 17.09 7.27
CA ILE A 14 -7.44 16.77 7.80
C ILE A 14 -7.37 15.44 8.56
N LEU A 15 -6.78 14.41 7.96
CA LEU A 15 -6.70 13.09 8.59
C LEU A 15 -5.90 13.12 9.89
N CYS A 16 -4.69 13.70 9.91
CA CYS A 16 -3.86 13.80 11.12
C CYS A 16 -4.60 14.50 12.27
N ARG A 17 -5.31 15.59 11.97
CA ARG A 17 -6.07 16.35 12.97
C ARG A 17 -7.25 15.55 13.52
N LEU A 18 -7.94 14.78 12.66
CA LEU A 18 -9.00 13.88 13.11
C LEU A 18 -8.47 12.70 13.95
N GLU A 19 -7.30 12.14 13.61
CA GLU A 19 -6.63 11.09 14.40
C GLU A 19 -6.20 11.59 15.78
N THR A 20 -5.78 12.85 15.91
CA THR A 20 -5.49 13.48 17.21
C THR A 20 -6.74 13.78 18.04
N GLY A 21 -7.94 13.42 17.56
CA GLY A 21 -9.21 13.59 18.27
C GLY A 21 -9.90 14.94 18.07
N GLU A 22 -9.42 15.77 17.13
CA GLU A 22 -10.00 17.08 16.87
C GLU A 22 -11.39 16.94 16.19
N ARG A 23 -12.36 17.76 16.62
CA ARG A 23 -13.73 17.67 16.09
C ARG A 23 -13.78 18.13 14.62
N LYS A 24 -14.49 17.39 13.77
CA LYS A 24 -14.70 17.69 12.33
C LYS A 24 -15.12 19.14 12.06
N VAL A 25 -15.96 19.70 12.92
CA VAL A 25 -16.43 21.10 12.82
C VAL A 25 -15.30 22.11 13.06
N SER A 26 -14.38 21.81 13.99
CA SER A 26 -13.19 22.63 14.27
C SER A 26 -12.22 22.62 13.09
N VAL A 27 -11.95 21.43 12.56
CA VAL A 27 -11.09 21.25 11.38
C VAL A 27 -11.68 21.98 10.17
N GLY A 28 -12.97 21.80 9.90
CA GLY A 28 -13.68 22.50 8.81
C GLY A 28 -13.65 24.02 8.95
N ALA A 29 -13.89 24.54 10.17
CA ALA A 29 -13.83 25.98 10.42
C ALA A 29 -12.43 26.56 10.17
N SER A 30 -11.38 25.89 10.65
CA SER A 30 -10.00 26.36 10.48
C SER A 30 -9.47 26.31 9.04
N LEU A 31 -9.93 25.34 8.24
CA LEU A 31 -9.53 25.20 6.82
C LEU A 31 -10.51 25.88 5.87
N ASN A 32 -11.58 26.49 6.40
CA ASN A 32 -12.70 27.05 5.66
C ASN A 32 -13.26 26.02 4.65
N LEU A 33 -13.61 24.84 5.16
CA LEU A 33 -14.17 23.69 4.45
C LEU A 33 -15.48 23.26 5.08
N ALA A 34 -16.42 22.81 4.25
CA ALA A 34 -17.67 22.24 4.73
C ALA A 34 -17.44 20.87 5.40
N THR A 35 -18.23 20.54 6.41
CA THR A 35 -18.14 19.23 7.11
C THR A 35 -18.27 18.04 6.15
N SER A 36 -19.09 18.16 5.10
CA SER A 36 -19.22 17.13 4.07
C SER A 36 -17.93 16.90 3.27
N MET A 37 -17.14 17.94 3.06
CA MET A 37 -15.82 17.86 2.41
C MET A 37 -14.80 17.16 3.31
N ILE A 38 -14.82 17.46 4.62
CA ILE A 38 -13.98 16.79 5.63
C ILE A 38 -14.25 15.27 5.66
N ILE A 39 -15.54 14.87 5.68
CA ILE A 39 -15.93 13.47 5.70
C ILE A 39 -15.46 12.75 4.42
N LYS A 40 -15.72 13.34 3.25
CA LYS A 40 -15.31 12.75 1.97
C LYS A 40 -13.79 12.61 1.89
N SER A 41 -13.05 13.65 2.24
CA SER A 41 -11.59 13.61 2.25
C SER A 41 -11.07 12.52 3.19
N SER A 42 -11.52 12.47 4.45
CA SER A 42 -11.08 11.46 5.41
C SER A 42 -11.31 10.02 4.93
N ALA A 43 -12.44 9.76 4.26
CA ALA A 43 -12.74 8.44 3.70
C ALA A 43 -11.82 8.10 2.52
N SER A 44 -11.58 9.05 1.62
CA SER A 44 -10.68 8.90 0.47
C SER A 44 -9.25 8.62 0.91
N THR A 45 -8.72 9.40 1.85
CA THR A 45 -7.34 9.30 2.33
C THR A 45 -7.12 8.02 3.14
N ALA A 46 -8.08 7.62 3.98
CA ALA A 46 -8.01 6.35 4.69
C ALA A 46 -8.00 5.14 3.74
N SER A 47 -8.80 5.19 2.66
CA SER A 47 -8.82 4.17 1.60
C SER A 47 -7.49 4.14 0.83
N TYR A 48 -6.98 5.32 0.43
CA TYR A 48 -5.71 5.45 -0.26
C TYR A 48 -4.55 4.90 0.58
N LEU A 49 -4.42 5.32 1.84
CA LEU A 49 -3.36 4.85 2.74
C LEU A 49 -3.45 3.35 3.00
N SER A 50 -4.66 2.81 3.16
CA SER A 50 -4.87 1.35 3.29
C SER A 50 -4.42 0.62 2.04
N THR A 51 -4.76 1.16 0.86
CA THR A 51 -4.32 0.62 -0.44
C THR A 51 -2.79 0.70 -0.57
N THR A 52 -2.17 1.83 -0.27
CA THR A 52 -0.70 2.00 -0.30
C THR A 52 -0.01 1.04 0.66
N LYS A 53 -0.53 0.86 1.88
CA LYS A 53 -0.02 -0.12 2.84
C LYS A 53 -0.08 -1.53 2.28
N VAL A 54 -1.22 -1.93 1.71
CA VAL A 54 -1.40 -3.25 1.07
C VAL A 54 -0.46 -3.41 -0.13
N THR A 55 -0.35 -2.41 -1.00
CA THR A 55 0.58 -2.44 -2.15
C THR A 55 2.02 -2.58 -1.68
N ARG A 56 2.45 -1.83 -0.67
CA ARG A 56 3.82 -1.91 -0.13
C ARG A 56 4.11 -3.25 0.54
N SER A 57 3.17 -3.79 1.30
CA SER A 57 3.32 -5.14 1.86
C SER A 57 3.43 -6.18 0.74
N LYS A 58 2.61 -6.04 -0.30
CA LYS A 58 2.67 -6.91 -1.48
C LYS A 58 4.02 -6.80 -2.18
N THR A 59 4.52 -5.60 -2.45
CA THR A 59 5.85 -5.42 -3.09
C THR A 59 6.95 -6.07 -2.27
N HIS A 60 6.95 -5.89 -0.95
CA HIS A 60 7.94 -6.54 -0.07
C HIS A 60 7.88 -8.08 -0.13
N LEU A 61 6.68 -8.67 -0.18
CA LEU A 61 6.52 -10.12 -0.34
C LEU A 61 7.07 -10.61 -1.68
N PHE A 62 6.82 -9.87 -2.76
CA PHE A 62 7.38 -10.18 -4.09
C PHE A 62 8.90 -10.07 -4.10
N GLU A 63 9.47 -9.02 -3.50
CA GLU A 63 10.93 -8.84 -3.41
C GLU A 63 11.61 -10.00 -2.66
N GLU A 64 11.07 -10.42 -1.51
CA GLU A 64 11.64 -11.54 -0.75
C GLU A 64 11.46 -12.89 -1.48
N MET A 65 10.33 -13.08 -2.16
CA MET A 65 10.10 -14.26 -3.00
C MET A 65 11.11 -14.30 -4.16
N GLU A 66 11.29 -13.20 -4.89
CA GLU A 66 12.25 -13.09 -6.00
C GLU A 66 13.68 -13.35 -5.53
N ARG A 67 14.07 -12.78 -4.37
CA ARG A 67 15.39 -13.01 -3.77
C ARG A 67 15.64 -14.49 -3.51
N ARG A 68 14.71 -15.19 -2.86
CA ARG A 68 14.84 -16.63 -2.56
C ARG A 68 14.80 -17.49 -3.83
N LEU A 69 13.97 -17.11 -4.79
CA LEU A 69 13.86 -17.81 -6.06
C LEU A 69 15.16 -17.69 -6.87
N SER A 70 15.80 -16.52 -6.88
CA SER A 70 17.10 -16.31 -7.53
C SER A 70 18.18 -17.23 -6.96
N ILE A 71 18.31 -17.29 -5.63
CA ILE A 71 19.27 -18.18 -4.96
C ILE A 71 19.04 -19.65 -5.33
N TRP A 72 17.77 -20.06 -5.41
CA TRP A 72 17.43 -21.41 -5.82
C TRP A 72 17.74 -21.68 -7.29
N VAL A 73 17.43 -20.75 -8.20
CA VAL A 73 17.78 -20.88 -9.62
C VAL A 73 19.29 -21.02 -9.79
N ASP A 74 20.08 -20.21 -9.09
CA ASP A 74 21.54 -20.26 -9.12
C ASP A 74 22.07 -21.63 -8.66
N ASP A 75 21.53 -22.18 -7.57
CA ASP A 75 21.88 -23.53 -7.08
C ASP A 75 21.54 -24.62 -8.12
N GLN A 76 20.38 -24.52 -8.78
CA GLN A 76 20.00 -25.49 -9.82
C GLN A 76 20.89 -25.37 -11.06
N THR A 77 21.27 -24.15 -11.46
CA THR A 77 22.20 -23.91 -12.56
C THR A 77 23.60 -24.46 -12.24
N GLN A 78 24.09 -24.26 -11.02
CA GLN A 78 25.38 -24.83 -10.57
C GLN A 78 25.39 -26.36 -10.60
N ARG A 79 24.24 -27.00 -10.35
CA ARG A 79 24.05 -28.45 -10.43
C ARG A 79 23.79 -28.96 -11.85
N CYS A 80 23.85 -28.09 -12.85
CA CYS A 80 23.50 -28.39 -14.25
C CYS A 80 22.10 -28.99 -14.40
N MET A 81 21.15 -28.63 -13.52
CA MET A 81 19.78 -29.11 -13.59
C MET A 81 19.00 -28.31 -14.65
N PRO A 82 18.26 -28.98 -15.56
CA PRO A 82 17.42 -28.28 -16.51
C PRO A 82 16.23 -27.63 -15.79
N LEU A 83 16.18 -26.30 -15.85
CA LEU A 83 15.07 -25.51 -15.32
C LEU A 83 14.04 -25.25 -16.41
N SER A 84 12.79 -25.65 -16.15
CA SER A 84 11.65 -25.26 -16.98
C SER A 84 10.85 -24.16 -16.29
N GLN A 85 10.12 -23.36 -17.09
CA GLN A 85 9.19 -22.35 -16.58
C GLN A 85 8.24 -22.95 -15.52
N MET A 86 7.76 -24.17 -15.75
CA MET A 86 6.84 -24.86 -14.84
C MET A 86 7.48 -25.11 -13.47
N LEU A 87 8.73 -25.60 -13.42
CA LEU A 87 9.44 -25.84 -12.16
C LEU A 87 9.72 -24.55 -11.40
N ILE A 88 10.07 -23.48 -12.12
CA ILE A 88 10.31 -22.15 -11.53
C ILE A 88 9.01 -21.62 -10.91
N VAL A 89 7.88 -21.72 -11.61
CA VAL A 89 6.57 -21.28 -11.11
C VAL A 89 6.12 -22.11 -9.91
N GLU A 90 6.27 -23.43 -9.94
CA GLU A 90 5.95 -24.30 -8.80
C GLU A 90 6.82 -23.97 -7.57
N LYS A 91 8.11 -23.70 -7.79
CA LYS A 91 8.99 -23.26 -6.72
C LYS A 91 8.59 -21.89 -6.16
N ALA A 92 8.24 -20.94 -7.02
CA ALA A 92 7.78 -19.62 -6.61
C ALA A 92 6.51 -19.70 -5.75
N LYS A 93 5.52 -20.52 -6.14
CA LYS A 93 4.31 -20.78 -5.32
C LYS A 93 4.67 -21.39 -3.97
N SER A 94 5.57 -22.38 -3.95
CA SER A 94 6.03 -23.00 -2.71
C SER A 94 6.70 -21.97 -1.78
N ILE A 95 7.53 -21.07 -2.32
CA ILE A 95 8.18 -19.99 -1.56
C ILE A 95 7.13 -19.01 -1.02
N SER A 96 6.18 -18.57 -1.85
CA SER A 96 5.11 -17.65 -1.45
C SER A 96 4.30 -18.20 -0.26
N ASN A 97 3.94 -19.49 -0.30
CA ASN A 97 3.18 -20.14 0.78
C ASN A 97 3.96 -20.26 2.11
N HIS A 98 5.28 -20.08 2.10
CA HIS A 98 6.13 -20.10 3.30
C HIS A 98 6.50 -18.70 3.81
N ILE A 99 6.12 -17.63 3.10
CA ILE A 99 6.39 -16.24 3.48
C ILE A 99 5.13 -15.57 4.08
N GLU A 100 3.92 -16.01 3.74
CA GLU A 100 2.67 -15.63 4.42
C GLU A 100 2.61 -16.12 5.88
#